data_AF-A0A968VWR9-F1
#
_entry.id   AF-A0A968VWR9-F1
#
_cell.length_a   1.000
_cell.length_b   1.000
_cell.length_c   1.000
_cell.angle_alpha   90.00
_cell.angle_beta   90.00
_cell.angle_gamma   90.00
#
_symmetry.space_group_name_H-M   'P 1'
#
loop_
_entity.id
_entity.type
_entity.pdbx_description
1 polymer ?
#
loop_
_entity_poly.entity_id
_entity_poly.type
_entity_poly.pdbx_seq_one_letter_code
_entity_poly.pdbx_strand_id
1 'polypeptide(L)' 'MAQKPVIGIRGVNGFIGKHLWQYFEGNGYKVITIPEKIAKTTIG' A
#
# COMPACT_ATOMS: atom_id res chain seq x y z
N MET A 1 -18.37 -12.58 9.03
CA MET A 1 -17.84 -11.77 7.91
C MET A 1 -16.36 -11.56 8.17
N ALA A 2 -15.48 -12.26 7.44
CA ALA A 2 -14.04 -12.08 7.61
C ALA A 2 -13.65 -10.70 7.06
N GLN A 3 -13.10 -9.84 7.92
CA GLN A 3 -12.60 -8.54 7.50
C GLN A 3 -11.44 -8.78 6.54
N LYS A 4 -11.61 -8.42 5.26
CA LYS A 4 -10.54 -8.58 4.26
C LYS A 4 -9.31 -7.79 4.74
N PRO A 5 -8.10 -8.37 4.67
CA PRO A 5 -6.89 -7.69 5.12
C PRO A 5 -6.64 -6.43 4.30
N VAL A 6 -6.13 -5.39 4.96
CA VAL A 6 -5.72 -4.13 4.33
C VAL A 6 -4.27 -4.28 3.85
N ILE A 7 -4.01 -3.98 2.59
CA ILE A 7 -2.68 -4.09 1.98
C ILE A 7 -2.02 -2.71 1.94
N GLY A 8 -0.86 -2.57 2.59
CA GLY A 8 -0.05 -1.35 2.52
C GLY A 8 1.06 -1.46 1.48
N ILE A 9 1.10 -0.54 0.50
CA ILE A 9 2.14 -0.53 -0.53
C ILE A 9 2.97 0.74 -0.41
N ARG A 10 4.26 0.58 -0.10
CA ARG A 10 5.24 1.67 -0.11
C ARG A 10 5.81 1.82 -1.52
N GLY A 11 5.87 3.05 -2.02
CA GLY A 11 6.49 3.33 -3.32
C GLY A 11 5.63 2.96 -4.54
N VAL A 12 4.32 3.27 -4.51
CA VAL A 12 3.42 3.09 -5.66
C VAL A 12 3.83 3.88 -6.92
N ASN A 13 4.74 4.85 -6.78
CA ASN A 13 5.29 5.60 -7.90
C ASN A 13 6.30 4.78 -8.73
N GLY A 14 6.84 3.69 -8.17
CA GLY A 14 7.69 2.76 -8.92
C GLY A 14 6.85 1.79 -9.77
N PHE A 15 7.45 1.27 -10.84
CA PHE A 15 6.81 0.30 -11.74
C PHE A 15 6.20 -0.90 -10.99
N ILE A 16 6.95 -1.45 -10.03
CA ILE A 16 6.54 -2.59 -9.20
C ILE A 16 5.41 -2.20 -8.23
N GLY A 17 5.52 -1.05 -7.57
CA GLY A 17 4.51 -0.57 -6.61
C GLY A 17 3.17 -0.29 -7.28
N LYS A 18 3.19 0.28 -8.50
CA LYS A 18 1.99 0.50 -9.31
C LYS A 18 1.34 -0.82 -9.74
N HIS A 19 2.15 -1.80 -10.16
CA HIS A 19 1.64 -3.12 -10.56
C HIS A 19 0.96 -3.86 -9.39
N LEU A 20 1.57 -3.85 -8.21
CA LEU A 20 0.98 -4.43 -6.99
C LEU A 20 -0.32 -3.71 -6.60
N TRP A 21 -0.34 -2.38 -6.66
CA TRP A 21 -1.54 -1.60 -6.33
C TRP A 21 -2.73 -1.98 -7.23
N GLN A 22 -2.51 -2.05 -8.55
CA GLN A 22 -3.54 -2.48 -9.49
C GLN A 22 -4.00 -3.92 -9.25
N TYR A 23 -3.07 -4.83 -8.95
CA TYR A 23 -3.40 -6.23 -8.66
C TYR A 23 -4.32 -6.35 -7.44
N PHE A 24 -3.95 -5.72 -6.31
CA PHE A 24 -4.74 -5.84 -5.08
C PHE A 24 -6.05 -5.06 -5.16
N GLU A 25 -6.07 -3.88 -5.78
CA GLU A 25 -7.29 -3.11 -6.00
C GLU A 25 -8.27 -3.86 -6.91
N GLY A 26 -7.78 -4.46 -8.01
CA GLY A 26 -8.60 -5.28 -8.93
C GLY A 26 -9.17 -6.54 -8.29
N ASN A 27 -8.53 -7.07 -7.25
CA ASN A 27 -9.05 -8.20 -6.46
C ASN A 27 -10.02 -7.77 -5.34
N GLY A 28 -10.34 -6.47 -5.24
CA GLY A 28 -11.25 -5.94 -4.23
C GLY A 28 -10.67 -5.97 -2.82
N TYR A 29 -9.35 -5.88 -2.69
CA TYR A 29 -8.68 -5.61 -1.42
C TYR A 29 -8.66 -4.11 -1.14
N LYS A 30 -8.67 -3.75 0.14
CA LYS A 30 -8.48 -2.37 0.55
C LYS A 30 -6.98 -2.08 0.54
N VAL A 31 -6.52 -1.35 -0.46
CA VAL A 31 -5.10 -0.98 -0.62
C VAL A 31 -4.88 0.43 -0.11
N ILE A 32 -3.88 0.62 0.75
CA ILE A 32 -3.42 1.93 1.20
C ILE A 32 -2.02 2.19 0.65
N THR A 33 -1.81 3.36 0.09
CA THR A 33 -0.50 3.78 -0.40
C THR A 33 0.25 4.42 0.76
N ILE A 34 1.45 3.93 1.05
CA ILE A 34 2.31 4.48 2.09
C ILE A 34 3.30 5.41 1.39
N PRO A 35 3.06 6.73 1.40
CA PRO A 35 4.02 7.66 0.83
C PRO A 35 5.34 7.52 1.57
N GLU A 36 6.43 7.48 0.80
CA GLU A 36 7.78 7.21 1.29
C GLU A 36 8.24 8.20 2.38
N LYS A 37 7.60 9.38 2.42
CA LYS A 37 7.82 10.48 3.36
C LYS A 37 7.37 10.20 4.81
N ILE A 38 6.63 9.14 5.11
CA ILE A 38 6.18 8.84 6.48
C ILE A 38 7.27 8.12 7.30
N ALA A 39 8.36 7.67 6.69
CA ALA A 39 9.44 6.95 7.38
C ALA A 39 10.40 7.84 8.22
N LYS A 40 10.11 9.13 8.43
CA LYS A 40 11.01 10.06 9.15
C LYS A 40 10.35 10.84 10.31
N THR A 41 9.34 10.28 10.96
CA THR A 41 8.85 10.85 12.21
C THR A 41 8.73 9.79 13.29
N THR A 42 9.53 9.98 14.35
CA THR A 42 9.50 9.31 15.67
C THR A 42 10.37 8.06 15.80
N ILE A 43 11.60 8.23 16.25
CA ILE A 43 12.08 7.85 17.59
C ILE A 43 13.28 8.78 17.86
N GLY A 44 13.23 9.48 18.99
CA GLY A 44 14.22 10.46 19.42
C GLY A 44 15.53 9.86 19.89
#